data_AF-A0A9J7AC42-F1
#
_entry.id   AF-A0A9J7AC42-F1
#
_cell.length_a   1.000
_cell.length_b   1.000
_cell.length_c   1.000
_cell.angle_alpha   90.00
_cell.angle_beta   90.00
_cell.angle_gamma   90.00
#
_symmetry.space_group_name_H-M   'P 1'
#
loop_
_entity.id
_entity.type
_entity.pdbx_description
1 polymer ?
#
loop_
_entity_poly.entity_id
_entity_poly.type
_entity_poly.pdbx_seq_one_letter_code
_entity_poly.pdbx_strand_id
1 'polypeptide(L)'
;MEGIKGTAGLRASVAQYFAENASFPNGADLQNIEAGIEGKYYSAGGVALASGVITVNFSAGLLSGEALTLEPTQNAAGNQISGWRCAGLDVSYLPGSCQ
;
A
#
# COMPACT_ATOMS: atom_id res chain seq x y z
N MET A 1 -9.81 3.22 -7.95
CA MET A 1 -8.41 3.41 -8.37
C MET A 1 -7.69 2.06 -8.41
N GLU A 2 -6.83 1.84 -9.40
CA GLU A 2 -6.16 0.54 -9.63
C GLU A 2 -5.11 0.22 -8.56
N GLY A 3 -4.28 1.18 -8.15
CA GLY A 3 -3.25 0.96 -7.12
C GLY A 3 -3.81 0.41 -5.79
N ILE A 4 -5.02 0.81 -5.38
CA ILE A 4 -5.69 0.27 -4.19
C ILE A 4 -6.16 -1.18 -4.42
N LYS A 5 -6.69 -1.49 -5.60
CA LYS A 5 -7.15 -2.84 -5.94
C LYS A 5 -5.98 -3.81 -6.08
N GLY A 6 -4.93 -3.43 -6.79
CA GLY A 6 -3.75 -4.25 -7.03
C GLY A 6 -2.96 -4.57 -5.76
N THR A 7 -3.03 -3.71 -4.74
CA THR A 7 -2.35 -3.92 -3.45
C THR A 7 -3.23 -4.53 -2.37
N ALA A 8 -4.45 -4.99 -2.69
CA ALA A 8 -5.36 -5.57 -1.69
C ALA A 8 -4.77 -6.81 -0.99
N GLY A 9 -4.11 -7.70 -1.74
CA GLY A 9 -3.41 -8.86 -1.18
C GLY A 9 -2.25 -8.45 -0.27
N LEU A 10 -1.44 -7.49 -0.71
CA LEU A 10 -0.31 -6.98 0.08
C LEU A 10 -0.77 -6.36 1.41
N ARG A 11 -1.86 -5.58 1.40
CA ARG A 11 -2.45 -5.01 2.62
C ARG A 11 -2.91 -6.09 3.60
N ALA A 12 -3.47 -7.19 3.11
CA ALA A 12 -3.83 -8.33 3.95
C ALA A 12 -2.59 -8.99 4.57
N SER A 13 -1.53 -9.21 3.79
CA SER A 13 -0.27 -9.76 4.30
C SER A 13 0.39 -8.85 5.35
N VAL A 14 0.37 -7.52 5.14
CA VAL A 14 0.86 -6.56 6.14
C VAL A 14 0.05 -6.62 7.43
N ALA A 15 -1.28 -6.69 7.34
CA ALA A 15 -2.15 -6.80 8.51
C ALA A 15 -1.93 -8.10 9.29
N GLN A 16 -1.75 -9.22 8.59
CA GLN A 16 -1.43 -10.50 9.22
C GLN A 16 -0.08 -10.45 9.92
N TYR A 17 0.96 -9.98 9.23
CA TYR A 17 2.30 -9.87 9.82
C TYR A 17 2.29 -8.99 11.07
N PHE A 18 1.61 -7.84 11.01
CA PHE A 18 1.51 -6.94 12.14
C PHE A 18 0.79 -7.58 13.33
N ALA A 19 -0.27 -8.35 13.09
CA ALA A 19 -0.98 -9.07 14.14
C ALA A 19 -0.13 -10.18 14.80
N GLU A 20 0.75 -10.82 14.03
CA GLU A 20 1.62 -11.91 14.50
C GLU A 20 2.88 -11.40 15.22
N ASN A 21 3.45 -10.28 14.76
CA ASN A 21 4.77 -9.81 15.20
C ASN A 21 4.75 -8.52 16.01
N ALA A 22 3.59 -7.85 16.11
CA ALA A 22 3.44 -6.52 16.71
C ALA A 22 4.41 -5.45 16.14
N SER A 23 4.89 -5.67 14.90
CA SER A 23 5.79 -4.79 14.17
C SER A 23 5.36 -4.71 12.71
N PHE A 24 5.65 -3.59 12.05
CA PHE A 24 5.31 -3.43 10.64
C PHE A 24 6.39 -4.05 9.75
N PRO A 25 6.01 -4.82 8.71
CA PRO A 25 6.96 -5.47 7.82
C PRO A 25 7.60 -4.50 6.83
N ASN A 26 8.79 -4.85 6.36
CA ASN A 26 9.36 -4.37 5.11
C ASN A 26 9.18 -5.43 4.01
N GLY A 27 9.57 -5.13 2.77
CA GLY A 27 9.51 -6.08 1.65
C GLY A 27 10.13 -7.44 2.00
N ALA A 28 11.34 -7.46 2.58
CA ALA A 28 12.05 -8.69 2.91
C ALA A 28 11.29 -9.61 3.89
N ASP A 29 10.54 -9.04 4.83
CA ASP A 29 9.72 -9.79 5.78
C ASP A 29 8.58 -10.56 5.09
N LEU A 30 8.14 -10.06 3.93
CA LEU A 30 7.12 -10.67 3.08
C LEU A 30 7.72 -11.24 1.78
N GLN A 31 9.02 -11.58 1.78
CA GLN A 31 9.70 -12.18 0.61
C GLN A 31 9.68 -11.30 -0.65
N ASN A 32 9.57 -9.99 -0.49
CA ASN A 32 9.50 -8.98 -1.55
C ASN A 32 8.35 -9.23 -2.56
N ILE A 33 7.22 -9.77 -2.09
CA ILE A 33 6.05 -10.04 -2.95
C ILE A 33 5.54 -8.78 -3.67
N GLU A 34 5.77 -7.58 -3.12
CA GLU A 34 5.39 -6.32 -3.73
C GLU A 34 6.08 -6.08 -5.08
N ALA A 35 7.31 -6.59 -5.26
CA ALA A 35 8.06 -6.42 -6.50
C ALA A 35 7.38 -7.11 -7.70
N GLY A 36 6.56 -8.13 -7.46
CA GLY A 36 5.78 -8.82 -8.49
C GLY A 36 4.41 -8.19 -8.78
N ILE A 37 4.00 -7.16 -8.03
CA ILE A 37 2.71 -6.51 -8.23
C ILE A 37 2.80 -5.57 -9.41
N GLU A 38 2.05 -5.88 -10.47
CA GLU A 38 1.96 -5.08 -11.68
C GLU A 38 0.51 -4.82 -12.07
N GLY A 39 0.33 -3.83 -12.94
CA GLY A 39 -0.97 -3.41 -13.44
C GLY A 39 -0.82 -2.62 -14.73
N LYS A 40 -1.94 -2.10 -15.24
CA LYS A 40 -1.96 -1.30 -16.46
C LYS A 40 -1.18 0.01 -16.32
N TYR A 41 -1.13 0.58 -15.10
CA TYR A 41 -0.55 1.90 -14.84
C TYR A 41 0.76 1.87 -14.04
N TYR A 42 1.25 0.70 -13.67
CA TYR A 42 2.51 0.51 -12.94
C TYR A 42 3.07 -0.88 -13.28
N SER A 43 4.36 -0.95 -13.57
CA SER A 43 5.04 -2.21 -13.90
C SER A 43 5.44 -2.98 -12.65
N ALA A 44 5.87 -4.24 -12.81
CA ALA A 44 6.58 -4.96 -11.76
C ALA A 44 7.75 -4.11 -11.22
N GLY A 45 7.92 -4.09 -9.90
CA GLY A 45 8.82 -3.17 -9.18
C GLY A 45 8.29 -1.75 -8.96
N GLY A 46 7.09 -1.43 -9.47
CA GLY A 46 6.42 -0.15 -9.24
C GLY A 46 5.79 -0.03 -7.85
N VAL A 47 5.61 -1.14 -7.14
CA VAL A 47 5.10 -1.17 -5.75
C VAL A 47 6.26 -1.40 -4.79
N ALA A 48 6.32 -0.61 -3.72
CA ALA A 48 7.30 -0.74 -2.63
C ALA A 48 6.58 -0.92 -1.29
N LEU A 49 7.24 -1.63 -0.36
CA LEU A 49 6.80 -1.81 1.01
C LEU A 49 7.94 -1.45 1.97
N ALA A 50 7.71 -0.47 2.83
CA ALA A 50 8.64 -0.07 3.87
C ALA A 50 7.91 0.30 5.15
N SER A 51 8.27 -0.33 6.27
CA SER A 51 7.65 -0.09 7.59
C SER A 51 6.12 -0.12 7.54
N GLY A 52 5.55 -1.09 6.80
CA GLY A 52 4.10 -1.26 6.65
C GLY A 52 3.44 -0.29 5.65
N VAL A 53 4.13 0.75 5.21
CA VAL A 53 3.64 1.70 4.21
C VAL A 53 3.85 1.12 2.82
N ILE A 54 2.75 1.09 2.05
CA ILE A 54 2.77 0.62 0.66
C ILE A 54 2.79 1.84 -0.25
N THR A 55 3.76 1.91 -1.15
CA THR A 55 3.87 2.96 -2.15
C THR A 55 3.65 2.38 -3.55
N VAL A 56 2.74 2.95 -4.32
CA VAL A 56 2.49 2.58 -5.73
C VAL A 56 2.94 3.73 -6.61
N ASN A 57 4.01 3.52 -7.38
CA ASN A 57 4.53 4.47 -8.34
C ASN A 57 3.89 4.24 -9.70
N PHE A 58 3.16 5.23 -10.19
CA PHE A 58 2.50 5.15 -11.49
C PHE A 58 3.48 5.52 -12.61
N SER A 59 3.58 4.65 -13.61
CA SER A 59 4.45 4.84 -14.78
C SER A 59 3.68 5.15 -16.07
N ALA A 60 2.34 5.19 -16.00
CA ALA A 60 1.49 5.50 -17.16
C ALA A 60 0.16 6.15 -16.76
N GLY A 61 -0.50 6.78 -17.73
CA GLY A 61 -1.79 7.44 -17.57
C GLY A 61 -1.71 8.83 -16.93
N LEU A 62 -2.83 9.32 -16.43
CA LEU A 62 -2.96 10.67 -15.86
C LEU A 62 -2.07 10.89 -14.62
N LEU A 63 -1.80 9.83 -13.86
CA LEU A 63 -0.98 9.85 -12.65
C LEU A 63 0.48 9.46 -12.93
N SER A 64 0.90 9.37 -14.19
CA SER A 64 2.28 8.98 -14.51
C SER A 64 3.29 9.93 -13.86
N GLY A 65 4.26 9.37 -13.13
CA GLY A 65 5.24 10.13 -12.35
C GLY A 65 4.80 10.45 -10.92
N GLU A 66 3.53 10.22 -10.58
CA GLU A 66 2.99 10.41 -9.24
C GLU A 66 3.01 9.09 -8.45
N ALA A 67 2.88 9.19 -7.12
CA ALA A 67 2.88 8.05 -6.22
C ALA A 67 1.70 8.08 -5.25
N LEU A 68 1.03 6.94 -5.10
CA LEU A 68 0.07 6.73 -4.02
C LEU A 68 0.78 6.09 -2.83
N THR A 69 0.61 6.62 -1.64
CA THR A 69 0.99 5.96 -0.39
C THR A 69 -0.24 5.43 0.34
N LEU A 70 -0.12 4.25 0.93
CA LEU A 70 -1.12 3.61 1.79
C LEU A 70 -0.46 3.33 3.13
N GLU A 71 -0.86 4.09 4.15
CA GLU A 71 -0.32 4.03 5.48
C GLU A 71 -1.29 3.30 6.42
N PRO A 72 -0.83 2.28 7.16
CA PRO A 72 -1.70 1.55 8.07
C PRO A 72 -2.10 2.41 9.26
N THR A 73 -3.39 2.41 9.58
CA THR A 73 -3.92 3.02 10.81
C THR A 73 -4.18 1.90 11.82
N GLN A 74 -3.62 2.02 13.02
CA GLN A 74 -3.83 1.04 14.09
C GLN A 74 -5.21 1.24 14.76
N ASN A 75 -5.73 0.19 15.38
CA ASN A 75 -6.85 0.31 16.30
C ASN A 75 -6.40 0.97 17.62
N ALA A 76 -7.35 1.33 18.49
CA ALA A 76 -7.05 1.98 19.77
C ALA A 76 -6.16 1.14 20.71
N ALA A 77 -6.18 -0.19 20.57
CA ALA A 77 -5.34 -1.10 21.33
C ALA A 77 -3.91 -1.25 20.76
N GLY A 78 -3.62 -0.66 19.59
CA GLY A 78 -2.31 -0.71 18.95
C GLY A 78 -1.88 -2.10 18.45
N ASN A 79 -2.78 -3.07 18.39
CA ASN A 79 -2.46 -4.48 18.09
C ASN A 79 -3.02 -4.99 16.77
N GLN A 80 -3.84 -4.20 16.07
CA GLN A 80 -4.37 -4.53 14.75
C GLN A 80 -4.45 -3.29 13.86
N ILE A 81 -4.43 -3.51 12.55
CA ILE A 81 -4.70 -2.46 11.56
C ILE A 81 -6.22 -2.31 11.44
N SER A 82 -6.74 -1.11 11.75
CA SER A 82 -8.16 -0.74 11.68
C SER A 82 -8.55 -0.12 10.35
N GLY A 83 -7.58 0.41 9.61
CA GLY A 83 -7.81 1.10 8.34
C GLY A 83 -6.51 1.46 7.64
N TRP A 84 -6.64 2.15 6.50
CA TRP A 84 -5.51 2.62 5.70
C TRP A 84 -5.76 4.07 5.32
N ARG A 85 -4.79 4.94 5.61
CA ARG A 85 -4.78 6.33 5.15
C ARG A 85 -4.08 6.39 3.81
N CYS A 86 -4.64 7.15 2.88
CA CYS A 86 -4.06 7.30 1.55
C CYS A 86 -3.51 8.72 1.39
N ALA A 87 -2.34 8.86 0.75
CA ALA A 87 -1.73 10.15 0.47
C ALA A 87 -0.88 10.09 -0.81
N GLY A 88 -0.15 11.17 -1.11
CA GLY A 88 0.76 11.26 -2.25
C GLY A 88 0.12 11.68 -3.57
N LEU A 89 -1.21 11.69 -3.66
CA LEU A 89 -1.97 12.18 -4.81
C LEU A 89 -2.88 13.35 -4.41
N ASP A 90 -3.28 14.15 -5.39
CA ASP A 90 -4.35 15.14 -5.20
C ASP A 90 -5.63 14.44 -4.70
N VAL A 91 -6.30 15.07 -3.72
CA VAL A 91 -7.51 14.54 -3.07
C VAL A 91 -8.63 14.22 -4.05
N SER A 92 -8.65 14.88 -5.21
CA SER A 92 -9.61 14.66 -6.30
C SER A 92 -9.44 13.29 -6.97
N TYR A 93 -8.25 12.68 -6.85
CA TYR A 93 -7.94 11.35 -7.40
C TYR A 93 -8.01 10.24 -6.35
N LEU A 94 -8.11 10.59 -5.07
CA LEU A 94 -8.30 9.64 -3.99
C LEU A 94 -9.79 9.25 -3.89
N PRO A 95 -10.13 7.95 -3.83
CA PRO A 95 -11.50 7.55 -3.59
C PRO A 95 -11.97 8.02 -2.21
N GLY A 96 -13.27 8.20 -2.00
CA GLY A 96 -13.80 8.67 -0.71
C GLY A 96 -13.47 7.77 0.50
N SER A 97 -13.11 6.50 0.27
CA SER A 97 -12.59 5.60 1.31
C SER A 97 -11.15 5.90 1.75
N CYS A 98 -10.51 6.86 1.10
CA CYS A 98 -9.15 7.34 1.26
C CYS A 98 -9.11 8.86 1.56
N GLN A 99 -10.28 9.49 1.70
CA GLN A 99 -10.47 10.89 2.10
C GLN A 99 -10.83 10.98 3.58
#